data_AF-A0A3D4TXK3-F1
#
_entry.id   AF-A0A3D4TXK3-F1
#
_cell.length_a   1.000
_cell.length_b   1.000
_cell.length_c   1.000
_cell.angle_alpha   90.00
_cell.angle_beta   90.00
_cell.angle_gamma   90.00
#
_symmetry.space_group_name_H-M   'P 1'
#
loop_
_entity.id
_entity.type
_entity.pdbx_description
1 polymer ?
#
loop_
_entity_poly.entity_id
_entity_poly.type
_entity_poly.pdbx_seq_one_letter_code
_entity_poly.pdbx_strand_id
1 'polypeptide(L)'
;MLIAFFITCSCKKDDFSPKKYEKSRYDSGGIHLYAKGGEINDVDKIDRFIDKIKSDFASFDLDISLDSNIIDYNNADFTFELIASDRACFTLGNGQVREYTLKREDGAIYFIQDSIAETTENIAYDEVWAKFKPHIVSTEPILLGQIIRYKPSIYAYEINGEIQFPILSFMGVYMPSRTNSGYCEEVHMRVQNSMSESFLNRITIGTYPSDSIVFRESRIVFSEK
;
A
#
# COMPACT_ATOMS: atom_id res chain seq x y z
N MET A 1 15.27 0.58 62.06
CA MET A 1 15.97 -0.12 60.97
C MET A 1 15.12 0.02 59.73
N LEU A 2 15.40 1.02 58.89
CA LEU A 2 14.62 1.35 57.69
C LEU A 2 15.39 0.78 56.50
N ILE A 3 14.84 -0.24 55.84
CA ILE A 3 15.43 -0.81 54.62
C ILE A 3 15.00 0.08 53.46
N ALA A 4 15.94 0.87 52.94
CA ALA A 4 15.75 1.63 51.71
C ALA A 4 15.89 0.70 50.51
N PHE A 5 14.77 0.38 49.86
CA PHE A 5 14.75 -0.23 48.54
C PHE A 5 15.19 0.83 47.51
N PHE A 6 16.46 0.81 47.11
CA PHE A 6 16.90 1.49 45.90
C PHE A 6 16.38 0.71 44.68
N ILE A 7 15.23 1.13 44.16
CA ILE A 7 14.81 0.75 42.81
C ILE A 7 15.70 1.53 41.85
N THR A 8 16.80 0.91 41.41
CA THR A 8 17.58 1.43 40.29
C THR A 8 16.77 1.21 39.01
N CYS A 9 15.95 2.19 38.63
CA CYS A 9 15.49 2.31 37.25
C CYS A 9 16.75 2.46 36.38
N SER A 10 17.18 1.35 35.79
CA SER A 10 18.20 1.35 34.74
C SER A 10 17.58 2.01 33.52
N CYS A 11 17.66 3.34 33.45
CA CYS A 11 17.56 4.04 32.18
C CYS A 11 18.76 3.62 31.36
N LYS A 12 18.64 2.52 30.59
CA LYS A 12 19.55 2.26 29.49
C LYS A 12 19.53 3.53 28.64
N LYS A 13 20.71 4.15 28.45
CA LYS A 13 20.85 5.19 27.44
C LYS A 13 20.41 4.57 26.12
N ASP A 14 19.41 5.19 25.52
CA ASP A 14 19.02 4.87 24.15
C ASP A 14 20.15 5.39 23.28
N ASP A 15 21.05 4.50 22.84
CA ASP A 15 22.20 4.82 21.98
C ASP A 15 21.75 5.12 20.53
N PHE A 16 20.51 5.56 20.36
CA PHE A 16 19.91 5.86 19.08
C PHE A 16 20.48 7.18 18.53
N SER A 17 21.17 7.09 17.39
CA SER A 17 21.52 8.25 16.59
C SER A 17 20.42 8.51 15.58
N PRO A 18 19.84 9.72 15.53
CA PRO A 18 18.91 10.09 14.47
C PRO A 18 19.51 9.89 13.08
N LYS A 19 18.66 9.43 12.15
CA LYS A 19 19.04 9.13 10.78
C LYS A 19 18.09 9.82 9.82
N LYS A 20 18.63 10.69 8.96
CA LYS A 20 17.85 11.40 7.95
C LYS A 20 17.89 10.65 6.63
N TYR A 21 16.72 10.53 6.02
CA TYR A 21 16.50 9.89 4.74
C TYR A 21 15.90 10.89 3.75
N GLU A 22 16.50 10.96 2.57
CA GLU A 22 16.01 11.78 1.46
C GLU A 22 15.76 10.89 0.26
N LYS A 23 14.76 11.27 -0.55
CA LYS A 23 14.46 10.57 -1.80
C LYS A 23 15.70 10.61 -2.70
N SER A 24 16.27 9.46 -2.99
CA SER A 24 17.49 9.33 -3.79
C SER A 24 17.18 9.01 -5.25
N ARG A 25 16.19 8.15 -5.49
CA ARG A 25 15.74 7.78 -6.84
C ARG A 25 14.32 7.24 -6.86
N TYR A 26 13.83 7.05 -8.07
CA TYR A 26 12.60 6.34 -8.37
C TYR A 26 12.93 5.15 -9.27
N ASP A 27 12.57 3.96 -8.81
CA ASP A 27 12.78 2.71 -9.54
C ASP A 27 11.44 2.32 -10.19
N SER A 28 11.33 2.56 -11.50
CA SER A 28 10.20 2.10 -12.31
C SER A 28 10.28 0.58 -12.45
N GLY A 29 9.30 -0.15 -11.95
CA GLY A 29 9.27 -1.60 -12.08
C GLY A 29 8.53 -2.08 -13.33
N GLY A 30 8.54 -3.40 -13.51
CA GLY A 30 7.92 -4.06 -14.64
C GLY A 30 6.39 -3.97 -14.62
N ILE A 31 5.78 -4.15 -15.80
CA ILE A 31 4.35 -4.44 -15.89
C ILE A 31 4.18 -5.95 -15.82
N HIS A 32 3.28 -6.40 -14.96
CA HIS A 32 2.98 -7.80 -14.72
C HIS A 32 1.50 -8.06 -15.05
N LEU A 33 1.22 -9.12 -15.80
CA LEU A 33 -0.14 -9.60 -16.05
C LEU A 33 -0.31 -10.97 -15.41
N TYR A 34 -1.30 -11.11 -14.54
CA TYR A 34 -1.70 -12.38 -13.95
C TYR A 34 -3.09 -12.75 -14.43
N ALA A 35 -3.24 -13.99 -14.88
CA ALA A 35 -4.51 -14.57 -15.32
C ALA A 35 -4.63 -16.00 -14.80
N LYS A 36 -5.72 -16.68 -15.18
CA LYS A 36 -5.89 -18.11 -14.93
C LYS A 36 -4.69 -18.90 -15.48
N GLY A 37 -3.98 -19.59 -14.59
CA GLY A 37 -2.79 -20.36 -14.95
C GLY A 37 -1.46 -19.68 -14.64
N GLY A 38 -1.47 -18.46 -14.08
CA GLY A 38 -0.26 -17.79 -13.58
C GLY A 38 0.06 -16.47 -14.27
N GLU A 39 1.31 -16.06 -14.12
CA GLU A 39 1.87 -14.88 -14.75
C GLU A 39 2.03 -15.07 -16.26
N ILE A 40 1.65 -14.03 -17.02
CA ILE A 40 1.82 -13.94 -18.47
C ILE A 40 2.96 -12.95 -18.74
N ASN A 41 4.06 -13.44 -19.30
CA ASN A 41 5.25 -12.64 -19.64
C ASN A 41 5.30 -12.19 -21.13
N ASP A 42 4.21 -12.41 -21.87
CA ASP A 42 4.07 -12.11 -23.29
C ASP A 42 3.64 -10.64 -23.46
N VAL A 43 4.58 -9.78 -23.89
CA VAL A 43 4.39 -8.33 -24.00
C VAL A 43 3.19 -7.97 -24.89
N ASP A 44 3.03 -8.63 -26.04
CA ASP A 44 1.92 -8.36 -26.97
C ASP A 44 0.56 -8.70 -26.34
N LYS A 45 0.50 -9.68 -25.43
CA LYS A 45 -0.72 -9.99 -24.68
C LYS A 45 -1.00 -8.99 -23.56
N ILE A 46 0.06 -8.55 -22.88
CA ILE A 46 -0.04 -7.51 -21.84
C ILE A 46 -0.58 -6.22 -22.45
N ASP A 47 0.02 -5.76 -23.55
CA ASP A 47 -0.36 -4.51 -24.21
C ASP A 47 -1.80 -4.56 -24.74
N ARG A 48 -2.18 -5.67 -25.39
CA ARG A 48 -3.58 -5.88 -25.83
C ARG A 48 -4.58 -5.87 -24.68
N PHE A 49 -4.21 -6.41 -23.53
CA PHE A 49 -5.08 -6.40 -22.34
C PHE A 49 -5.26 -4.97 -21.80
N ILE A 50 -4.18 -4.20 -21.69
CA ILE A 50 -4.21 -2.79 -21.29
C ILE A 50 -5.07 -1.97 -22.26
N ASP A 51 -4.86 -2.13 -23.56
CA ASP A 51 -5.58 -1.39 -24.60
C ASP A 51 -7.07 -1.72 -24.60
N LYS A 52 -7.42 -3.01 -24.38
CA LYS A 52 -8.83 -3.42 -24.23
C LYS A 52 -9.48 -2.68 -23.07
N ILE A 53 -8.87 -2.69 -21.88
CA ILE A 53 -9.42 -2.00 -20.70
C ILE A 53 -9.57 -0.50 -20.98
N LYS A 54 -8.55 0.17 -21.52
CA LYS A 54 -8.63 1.59 -21.85
C LYS A 54 -9.76 1.89 -22.84
N SER A 55 -9.91 1.05 -23.88
CA SER A 55 -10.97 1.19 -24.88
C SER A 55 -12.37 1.02 -24.29
N ASP A 56 -12.57 0.02 -23.43
CA ASP A 56 -13.87 -0.25 -22.77
C ASP A 56 -14.32 0.95 -21.93
N PHE A 57 -13.36 1.70 -21.37
CA PHE A 57 -13.61 2.85 -20.50
C PHE A 57 -13.56 4.22 -21.18
N ALA A 58 -13.09 4.30 -22.42
CA ALA A 58 -13.01 5.55 -23.17
C ALA A 58 -14.39 6.22 -23.32
N SER A 59 -15.47 5.44 -23.34
CA SER A 59 -16.84 5.95 -23.41
C SER A 59 -17.33 6.68 -22.16
N PHE A 60 -16.62 6.53 -21.03
CA PHE A 60 -16.93 7.18 -19.75
C PHE A 60 -16.03 8.39 -19.45
N ASP A 61 -15.19 8.83 -20.40
CA ASP A 61 -14.24 9.94 -20.24
C ASP A 61 -13.27 9.74 -19.07
N LEU A 62 -12.87 8.49 -18.82
CA LEU A 62 -11.92 8.12 -17.78
C LEU A 62 -10.54 7.86 -18.40
N ASP A 63 -9.53 8.63 -18.01
CA ASP A 63 -8.13 8.41 -18.40
C ASP A 63 -7.50 7.32 -17.50
N ILE A 64 -7.61 6.07 -17.96
CA ILE A 64 -7.12 4.89 -17.23
C ILE A 64 -5.63 4.67 -17.51
N SER A 65 -4.80 4.80 -16.48
CA SER A 65 -3.34 4.64 -16.61
C SER A 65 -2.70 3.91 -15.42
N LEU A 66 -1.77 2.99 -15.73
CA LEU A 66 -0.88 2.36 -14.74
C LEU A 66 0.15 3.36 -14.17
N ASP A 67 0.26 4.56 -14.73
CA ASP A 67 1.24 5.57 -14.32
C ASP A 67 0.67 6.66 -13.41
N SER A 68 -0.65 6.73 -13.27
CA SER A 68 -1.33 7.80 -12.51
C SER A 68 -0.82 7.92 -11.06
N ASN A 69 -0.83 6.81 -10.30
CA ASN A 69 -0.33 6.78 -8.92
C ASN A 69 1.17 7.07 -8.82
N ILE A 70 1.93 6.58 -9.79
CA ILE A 70 3.38 6.71 -9.86
C ILE A 70 3.75 8.18 -9.97
N ILE A 71 3.07 8.92 -10.83
CA ILE A 71 3.31 10.35 -11.03
C ILE A 71 3.03 11.13 -9.75
N ASP A 72 1.91 10.85 -9.07
CA ASP A 72 1.54 11.54 -7.82
C ASP A 72 2.57 11.34 -6.72
N TYR A 73 2.98 10.09 -6.46
CA TYR A 73 4.01 9.81 -5.46
C TYR A 73 5.40 10.28 -5.90
N ASN A 74 5.73 10.21 -7.19
CA ASN A 74 7.01 10.70 -7.67
C ASN A 74 7.11 12.23 -7.56
N ASN A 75 6.00 12.94 -7.66
CA ASN A 75 5.93 14.39 -7.46
C ASN A 75 5.81 14.78 -5.98
N ALA A 76 5.51 13.83 -5.08
CA ALA A 76 5.50 14.09 -3.65
C ALA A 76 6.93 14.38 -3.15
N ASP A 77 7.15 15.62 -2.74
CA ASP A 77 8.39 16.04 -2.11
C ASP A 77 8.26 15.84 -0.59
N PHE A 78 9.02 14.89 -0.05
CA PHE A 78 9.15 14.73 1.39
C PHE A 78 10.49 14.08 1.75
N THR A 79 10.93 14.36 2.97
CA THR A 79 12.05 13.68 3.63
C THR A 79 11.56 13.10 4.95
N PHE A 80 12.27 12.13 5.50
CA PHE A 80 11.95 11.66 6.85
C PHE A 80 13.20 11.42 7.68
N GLU A 81 13.03 11.49 8.98
CA GLU A 81 14.09 11.23 9.95
C GLU A 81 13.59 10.16 10.92
N LEU A 82 14.39 9.11 11.13
CA LEU A 82 14.20 8.21 12.26
C LEU A 82 14.77 8.93 13.49
N ILE A 83 13.91 9.27 14.45
CA ILE A 83 14.28 10.05 15.65
C ILE A 83 14.36 9.18 16.92
N ALA A 84 13.81 7.97 16.85
CA ALA A 84 14.00 6.89 17.82
C ALA A 84 13.87 5.55 17.10
N SER A 85 14.16 4.44 17.81
CA SER A 85 13.98 3.09 17.26
C SER A 85 12.55 2.81 16.79
N ASP A 86 11.57 3.47 17.40
CA ASP A 86 10.13 3.32 17.21
C ASP A 86 9.43 4.60 16.71
N ARG A 87 10.17 5.64 16.29
CA ARG A 87 9.58 6.92 15.85
C ARG A 87 10.27 7.53 14.64
N ALA A 88 9.47 8.15 13.77
CA ALA A 88 9.95 8.91 12.63
C ALA A 88 9.17 10.22 12.44
N CYS A 89 9.85 11.23 11.90
CA CYS A 89 9.26 12.51 11.52
C CYS A 89 9.39 12.71 10.00
N PHE A 90 8.27 12.94 9.33
CA PHE A 90 8.23 13.27 7.91
C PHE A 90 8.12 14.78 7.76
N THR A 91 8.99 15.37 6.96
CA THR A 91 8.91 16.77 6.55
C THR A 91 8.43 16.81 5.10
N LEU A 92 7.21 17.30 4.88
CA LEU A 92 6.61 17.45 3.56
C LEU A 92 7.17 18.70 2.86
N GLY A 93 7.07 18.77 1.54
CA GLY A 93 7.60 19.88 0.73
C GLY A 93 7.00 21.25 1.05
N ASN A 94 5.82 21.29 1.70
CA ASN A 94 5.21 22.51 2.23
C ASN A 94 5.73 22.91 3.64
N GLY A 95 6.71 22.19 4.19
CA GLY A 95 7.27 22.38 5.53
C GLY A 95 6.46 21.76 6.66
N GLN A 96 5.32 21.12 6.39
CA GLN A 96 4.54 20.43 7.42
C GLN A 96 5.31 19.21 7.94
N VAL A 97 5.40 19.08 9.26
CA VAL A 97 5.99 17.92 9.93
C VAL A 97 4.88 16.97 10.42
N ARG A 98 5.05 15.67 10.18
CA ARG A 98 4.16 14.60 10.68
C ARG A 98 4.97 13.54 11.41
N GLU A 99 4.55 13.22 12.62
CA GLU A 99 5.17 12.16 13.43
C GLU A 99 4.46 10.82 13.22
N TYR A 100 5.27 9.75 13.18
CA TYR A 100 4.84 8.39 12.99
C TYR A 100 5.49 7.47 14.02
N THR A 101 4.72 6.54 14.55
CA THR A 101 5.24 5.37 15.25
C THR A 101 5.73 4.34 14.24
N LEU A 102 6.89 3.74 14.48
CA LEU A 102 7.45 2.69 13.65
C LEU A 102 7.13 1.32 14.23
N LYS A 103 6.53 0.45 13.43
CA LYS A 103 6.45 -0.98 13.70
C LYS A 103 7.24 -1.72 12.63
N ARG A 104 8.04 -2.72 13.03
CA ARG A 104 8.73 -3.62 12.10
C ARG A 104 8.16 -5.02 12.27
N GLU A 105 7.73 -5.64 11.18
CA GLU A 105 7.06 -6.95 11.18
C GLU A 105 7.24 -7.59 9.80
N ASP A 106 7.60 -8.88 9.77
CA ASP A 106 7.77 -9.68 8.55
C ASP A 106 8.64 -9.04 7.46
N GLY A 107 9.73 -8.38 7.88
CA GLY A 107 10.68 -7.71 6.97
C GLY A 107 10.23 -6.34 6.47
N ALA A 108 9.06 -5.86 6.90
CA ALA A 108 8.52 -4.56 6.53
C ALA A 108 8.59 -3.53 7.67
N ILE A 109 8.49 -2.27 7.27
CA ILE A 109 8.42 -1.10 8.14
C ILE A 109 7.06 -0.42 7.94
N TYR A 110 6.36 -0.23 9.05
CA TYR A 110 5.07 0.45 9.11
C TYR A 110 5.26 1.78 9.82
N PHE A 111 5.02 2.88 9.13
CA PHE A 111 4.93 4.22 9.70
C PHE A 111 3.47 4.50 10.04
N ILE A 112 3.12 4.38 11.31
CA ILE A 112 1.74 4.47 11.81
C ILE A 112 1.50 5.87 12.36
N GLN A 113 0.53 6.59 11.82
CA GLN A 113 0.12 7.89 12.33
C GLN A 113 -0.82 7.68 13.53
N ASP A 114 -0.61 8.41 14.62
CA ASP A 114 -1.43 8.25 15.83
C ASP A 114 -2.85 8.87 15.73
N SER A 115 -3.20 9.42 14.57
CA SER A 115 -4.55 9.88 14.27
C SER A 115 -5.46 8.71 13.92
N ILE A 116 -6.66 8.67 14.50
CA ILE A 116 -7.70 7.71 14.09
C ILE A 116 -8.50 8.32 12.94
N ALA A 117 -8.58 7.58 11.83
CA ALA A 117 -9.50 7.83 10.72
C ALA A 117 -10.64 6.81 10.76
N GLU A 118 -11.77 7.15 10.15
CA GLU A 118 -12.92 6.26 10.04
C GLU A 118 -13.43 6.16 8.61
N THR A 119 -13.99 5.01 8.25
CA THR A 119 -14.72 4.80 7.00
C THR A 119 -15.92 3.89 7.22
N THR A 120 -17.02 4.17 6.51
CA THR A 120 -18.21 3.31 6.43
C THR A 120 -18.11 2.30 5.28
N GLU A 121 -17.10 2.46 4.43
CA GLU A 121 -16.81 1.48 3.40
C GLU A 121 -16.26 0.23 4.08
N ASN A 122 -16.85 -0.91 3.74
CA ASN A 122 -16.31 -2.20 4.11
C ASN A 122 -14.91 -2.26 3.47
N ILE A 123 -13.85 -1.96 4.22
CA ILE A 123 -12.49 -2.31 3.84
C ILE A 123 -12.55 -3.83 3.79
N ALA A 124 -12.90 -4.41 2.65
CA ALA A 124 -13.07 -5.83 2.51
C ALA A 124 -11.67 -6.44 2.66
N TYR A 125 -11.38 -6.82 3.90
CA TYR A 125 -10.04 -7.01 4.44
C TYR A 125 -9.28 -8.20 3.84
N ASP A 126 -9.93 -8.98 2.98
CA ASP A 126 -9.33 -10.15 2.35
C ASP A 126 -9.40 -10.18 0.83
N GLU A 127 -10.15 -9.29 0.17
CA GLU A 127 -10.42 -9.50 -1.26
C GLU A 127 -9.99 -8.43 -2.23
N VAL A 128 -9.90 -7.15 -1.89
CA VAL A 128 -9.55 -6.17 -2.94
C VAL A 128 -8.87 -4.87 -2.46
N TRP A 129 -8.87 -4.50 -1.18
CA TRP A 129 -8.58 -3.10 -0.77
C TRP A 129 -7.47 -2.97 0.28
N ALA A 130 -6.32 -2.40 -0.08
CA ALA A 130 -5.51 -1.64 0.86
C ALA A 130 -4.44 -0.79 0.14
N LYS A 131 -4.61 0.53 0.12
CA LYS A 131 -3.51 1.47 -0.15
C LYS A 131 -2.36 1.28 0.84
N PHE A 132 -2.67 0.79 2.03
CA PHE A 132 -1.79 0.34 3.09
C PHE A 132 -2.64 -0.55 3.98
N LYS A 133 -2.16 -1.68 4.53
CA LYS A 133 -2.94 -2.42 5.54
C LYS A 133 -3.01 -1.53 6.78
N PRO A 134 -4.09 -0.76 7.01
CA PRO A 134 -4.08 0.20 8.08
C PRO A 134 -4.23 -0.55 9.41
N HIS A 135 -3.68 0.00 10.47
CA HIS A 135 -3.79 -0.63 11.77
C HIS A 135 -5.22 -0.43 12.32
N ILE A 136 -6.04 -1.48 12.22
CA ILE A 136 -7.43 -1.44 12.70
C ILE A 136 -7.48 -1.32 14.21
N VAL A 137 -8.21 -0.30 14.66
CA VAL A 137 -8.48 -0.03 16.06
C VAL A 137 -9.78 -0.70 16.46
N SER A 138 -10.85 -0.52 15.67
CA SER A 138 -12.14 -1.16 15.92
C SER A 138 -13.00 -1.30 14.67
N THR A 139 -14.00 -2.17 14.75
CA THR A 139 -15.05 -2.33 13.74
C THR A 139 -16.40 -2.42 14.45
N GLU A 140 -17.33 -1.57 14.06
CA GLU A 140 -18.66 -1.46 14.68
C GLU A 140 -19.75 -1.65 13.61
N PRO A 141 -20.74 -2.53 13.85
CA PRO A 141 -21.85 -2.71 12.92
C PRO A 141 -22.78 -1.49 12.92
N ILE A 142 -23.29 -1.10 11.76
CA ILE A 142 -24.35 -0.09 11.59
C ILE A 142 -25.49 -0.65 10.74
N LEU A 143 -26.65 0.04 10.75
CA LEU A 143 -27.78 -0.32 9.89
C LEU A 143 -27.34 -0.21 8.42
N LEU A 144 -27.15 -1.36 7.76
CA LEU A 144 -26.63 -1.52 6.39
C LEU A 144 -25.10 -1.33 6.20
N GLY A 145 -24.27 -1.67 7.20
CA GLY A 145 -22.81 -1.71 6.98
C GLY A 145 -22.00 -1.87 8.25
N GLN A 146 -20.76 -1.38 8.20
CA GLN A 146 -19.88 -1.29 9.36
C GLN A 146 -19.05 0.00 9.32
N ILE A 147 -18.79 0.60 10.48
CA ILE A 147 -17.80 1.66 10.65
C ILE A 147 -16.49 1.00 11.03
N ILE A 148 -15.44 1.31 10.30
CA ILE A 148 -14.08 0.83 10.56
C ILE A 148 -13.24 2.02 11.01
N ARG A 149 -12.65 1.92 12.21
CA ARG A 149 -11.72 2.91 12.73
C ARG A 149 -10.30 2.37 12.67
N TYR A 150 -9.40 3.17 12.13
CA TYR A 150 -8.04 2.72 11.83
C TYR A 150 -7.02 3.83 11.99
N LYS A 151 -5.76 3.45 12.22
CA LYS A 151 -4.62 4.35 12.15
C LYS A 151 -4.02 4.29 10.74
N PRO A 152 -3.96 5.42 10.00
CA PRO A 152 -3.27 5.49 8.72
C PRO A 152 -1.84 5.00 8.89
N SER A 153 -1.38 4.16 7.97
CA SER A 153 -0.06 3.55 8.02
C SER A 153 0.60 3.71 6.65
N ILE A 154 1.89 4.04 6.60
CA ILE A 154 2.70 3.97 5.38
C ILE A 154 3.55 2.72 5.46
N TYR A 155 3.68 2.00 4.36
CA TYR A 155 4.40 0.74 4.28
C TYR A 155 5.68 0.90 3.48
N ALA A 156 6.77 0.34 3.98
CA ALA A 156 8.07 0.39 3.34
C ALA A 156 8.90 -0.86 3.67
N TYR A 157 10.03 -1.01 3.00
CA TYR A 157 11.00 -2.05 3.23
C TYR A 157 12.39 -1.46 3.42
N GLU A 158 13.24 -2.15 4.18
CA GLU A 158 14.67 -1.84 4.26
C GLU A 158 15.46 -2.88 3.47
N ILE A 159 16.15 -2.43 2.43
CA ILE A 159 16.94 -3.28 1.53
C ILE A 159 18.28 -2.61 1.32
N ASN A 160 19.37 -3.30 1.71
CA ASN A 160 20.74 -2.80 1.57
C ASN A 160 20.98 -1.41 2.21
N GLY A 161 20.31 -1.12 3.34
CA GLY A 161 20.40 0.17 4.04
C GLY A 161 19.58 1.29 3.40
N GLU A 162 18.83 1.01 2.34
CA GLU A 162 17.89 1.93 1.72
C GLU A 162 16.47 1.62 2.16
N ILE A 163 15.66 2.66 2.36
CA ILE A 163 14.24 2.51 2.65
C ILE A 163 13.46 2.68 1.37
N GLN A 164 12.64 1.68 1.01
CA GLN A 164 11.93 1.62 -0.25
C GLN A 164 10.42 1.64 0.01
N PHE A 165 9.74 2.62 -0.58
CA PHE A 165 8.30 2.77 -0.52
C PHE A 165 7.73 2.16 -1.80
N PRO A 166 7.12 0.97 -1.74
CA PRO A 166 6.50 0.37 -2.91
C PRO A 166 5.25 1.18 -3.31
N ILE A 167 5.04 1.33 -4.61
CA ILE A 167 3.92 2.03 -5.23
C ILE A 167 3.37 1.09 -6.29
N LEU A 168 2.07 0.85 -6.24
CA LEU A 168 1.37 -0.07 -7.13
C LEU A 168 0.26 0.67 -7.86
N SER A 169 0.20 0.48 -9.16
CA SER A 169 -0.99 0.79 -9.95
C SER A 169 -1.48 -0.48 -10.59
N PHE A 170 -2.79 -0.70 -10.65
CA PHE A 170 -3.32 -1.85 -11.36
C PHE A 170 -4.66 -1.57 -12.05
N MET A 171 -4.92 -2.38 -13.08
CA MET A 171 -6.18 -2.52 -13.76
C MET A 171 -6.57 -3.99 -13.71
N GLY A 172 -7.79 -4.30 -13.29
CA GLY A 172 -8.27 -5.68 -13.23
C GLY A 172 -9.69 -5.80 -13.77
N VAL A 173 -9.98 -6.93 -14.40
CA VAL A 173 -11.35 -7.33 -14.76
C VAL A 173 -11.76 -8.45 -13.81
N TYR A 174 -12.89 -8.27 -13.13
CA TYR A 174 -13.49 -9.27 -12.26
C TYR A 174 -14.93 -9.53 -12.68
N MET A 175 -15.35 -10.80 -12.67
CA MET A 175 -16.77 -11.13 -12.73
C MET A 175 -17.28 -11.31 -11.29
N PRO A 176 -18.00 -10.33 -10.71
CA PRO A 176 -18.76 -10.60 -9.50
C PRO A 176 -19.72 -11.76 -9.77
N SER A 177 -19.83 -12.66 -8.80
CA SER A 177 -20.82 -13.74 -8.80
C SER A 177 -22.19 -13.21 -9.22
N ARG A 178 -22.88 -13.94 -10.13
CA ARG A 178 -24.22 -13.64 -10.68
C ARG A 178 -25.03 -12.69 -9.79
N THR A 179 -25.17 -11.43 -10.20
CA THR A 179 -26.28 -10.61 -9.73
C THR A 179 -27.52 -10.97 -10.57
N ASN A 180 -28.71 -10.76 -10.02
CA ASN A 180 -29.99 -11.08 -10.69
C ASN A 180 -30.21 -10.35 -12.04
N SER A 181 -29.28 -9.48 -12.45
CA SER A 181 -29.31 -8.65 -13.67
C SER A 181 -28.29 -9.04 -14.76
N GLY A 182 -27.51 -10.12 -14.57
CA GLY A 182 -26.57 -10.63 -15.60
C GLY A 182 -25.10 -10.61 -15.16
N TYR A 183 -24.20 -10.95 -16.10
CA TYR A 183 -22.76 -10.82 -15.91
C TYR A 183 -22.37 -9.36 -16.16
N CYS A 184 -21.80 -8.68 -15.17
CA CYS A 184 -21.15 -7.38 -15.35
C CYS A 184 -19.64 -7.61 -15.22
N GLU A 185 -18.85 -7.17 -16.19
CA GLU A 185 -17.41 -7.06 -15.99
C GLU A 185 -17.18 -5.84 -15.10
N GLU A 186 -16.78 -6.05 -13.83
CA GLU A 186 -16.32 -4.96 -13.00
C GLU A 186 -14.85 -4.72 -13.27
N VAL A 187 -14.53 -3.52 -13.77
CA VAL A 187 -13.14 -3.08 -13.87
C VAL A 187 -12.79 -2.24 -12.67
N HIS A 188 -11.76 -2.70 -11.97
CA HIS A 188 -11.23 -2.02 -10.81
C HIS A 188 -9.93 -1.33 -11.21
N MET A 189 -9.94 0.00 -11.19
CA MET A 189 -8.72 0.80 -11.18
C MET A 189 -8.34 1.08 -9.75
N ARG A 190 -7.16 0.62 -9.31
CA ARG A 190 -6.71 0.99 -7.98
C ARG A 190 -5.25 1.38 -7.92
N VAL A 191 -5.08 2.29 -7.01
CA VAL A 191 -3.87 2.97 -6.59
C VAL A 191 -3.57 2.31 -5.25
N GLN A 192 -2.52 1.49 -5.15
CA GLN A 192 -2.13 0.79 -3.92
C GLN A 192 -0.63 0.95 -3.68
N ASN A 193 -0.10 0.51 -2.54
CA ASN A 193 1.34 0.48 -2.32
C ASN A 193 1.91 -0.94 -2.31
N SER A 194 1.06 -1.97 -2.20
CA SER A 194 1.50 -3.38 -2.25
C SER A 194 0.34 -4.28 -2.62
N MET A 195 0.61 -5.40 -3.30
CA MET A 195 -0.36 -6.46 -3.57
C MET A 195 -0.07 -7.67 -2.66
N SER A 196 -1.09 -8.28 -2.05
CA SER A 196 -0.87 -9.49 -1.23
C SER A 196 -0.71 -10.74 -2.10
N GLU A 197 0.14 -11.66 -1.66
CA GLU A 197 0.29 -12.98 -2.31
C GLU A 197 -1.03 -13.77 -2.31
N SER A 198 -1.85 -13.63 -1.27
CA SER A 198 -3.17 -14.26 -1.21
C SER A 198 -4.07 -13.81 -2.35
N PHE A 199 -4.04 -12.53 -2.70
CA PHE A 199 -4.81 -11.97 -3.80
C PHE A 199 -4.29 -12.49 -5.15
N LEU A 200 -2.97 -12.48 -5.36
CA LEU A 200 -2.32 -13.06 -6.55
C LEU A 200 -2.66 -14.55 -6.71
N ASN A 201 -2.68 -15.31 -5.61
CA ASN A 201 -3.06 -16.72 -5.63
C ASN A 201 -4.54 -16.93 -5.99
N ARG A 202 -5.45 -16.08 -5.50
CA ARG A 202 -6.89 -16.19 -5.80
C ARG A 202 -7.17 -16.02 -7.29
N ILE A 203 -6.56 -15.03 -7.94
CA ILE A 203 -6.76 -14.78 -9.37
C ILE A 203 -6.11 -15.85 -10.26
N THR A 204 -5.00 -16.46 -9.82
CA THR A 204 -4.31 -17.50 -10.60
C THR A 204 -5.00 -18.86 -10.51
N ILE A 205 -5.65 -19.14 -9.37
CA ILE A 205 -6.44 -20.37 -9.15
C ILE A 205 -7.80 -20.26 -9.85
N GLY A 206 -8.31 -19.05 -10.06
CA GLY A 206 -9.46 -18.74 -10.91
C GLY A 206 -10.78 -19.26 -10.39
N THR A 207 -11.57 -18.39 -9.75
CA THR A 207 -12.97 -18.68 -9.41
C THR A 207 -13.90 -18.46 -10.62
N TYR A 208 -13.51 -17.58 -11.56
CA TYR A 208 -14.26 -17.28 -12.79
C TYR A 208 -13.36 -17.18 -14.04
N PRO A 209 -13.90 -17.36 -15.26
CA PRO A 209 -13.13 -17.45 -16.50
C PRO A 209 -12.47 -16.14 -16.99
N SER A 210 -12.74 -15.00 -16.38
CA SER A 210 -12.23 -13.68 -16.79
C SER A 210 -11.40 -12.96 -15.70
N ASP A 211 -11.00 -13.65 -14.64
CA ASP A 211 -10.19 -13.05 -13.57
C ASP A 211 -8.79 -12.76 -14.11
N SER A 212 -8.48 -11.49 -14.35
CA SER A 212 -7.16 -11.04 -14.83
C SER A 212 -6.83 -9.66 -14.30
N ILE A 213 -5.58 -9.47 -13.89
CA ILE A 213 -5.05 -8.20 -13.41
C ILE A 213 -3.75 -7.87 -14.13
N VAL A 214 -3.62 -6.63 -14.57
CA VAL A 214 -2.35 -6.05 -14.96
C VAL A 214 -1.95 -5.01 -13.93
N PHE A 215 -0.71 -5.05 -13.46
CA PHE A 215 -0.20 -4.09 -12.49
C PHE A 215 1.23 -3.67 -12.80
N ARG A 216 1.61 -2.50 -12.30
CA ARG A 216 2.97 -2.02 -12.25
C ARG A 216 3.31 -1.73 -10.79
N GLU A 217 4.27 -2.47 -10.26
CA GLU A 217 4.90 -2.14 -8.98
C GLU A 217 6.13 -1.27 -9.28
N SER A 218 6.33 -0.21 -8.53
CA SER A 218 7.49 0.67 -8.62
C SER A 218 7.88 1.11 -7.22
N ARG A 219 9.04 1.78 -7.06
CA ARG A 219 9.55 2.10 -5.72
C ARG A 219 10.10 3.51 -5.68
N ILE A 220 9.76 4.26 -4.63
CA ILE A 220 10.55 5.42 -4.25
C ILE A 220 11.61 4.95 -3.27
N VAL A 221 12.86 5.23 -3.60
CA VAL A 221 14.00 4.84 -2.76
C VAL A 221 14.50 6.04 -1.99
N PHE A 222 14.71 5.83 -0.70
CA PHE A 222 15.27 6.78 0.22
C PHE A 222 16.61 6.26 0.74
N SER A 223 17.62 7.12 0.71
CA SER A 223 18.96 6.81 1.18
C SER A 223 19.31 7.71 2.37
N GLU A 224 20.09 7.17 3.31
CA GLU A 224 20.62 7.93 4.45
C GLU A 224 21.55 9.04 3.94
N LYS A 225 21.46 10.23 4.56
CA LYS A 225 22.25 11.43 4.22
C LYS A 225 23.31 11.76 5.26
#